data_AF-A0A832F4L6-F1
#
_entry.id   AF-A0A832F4L6-F1
#
_cell.length_a   1.000
_cell.length_b   1.000
_cell.length_c   1.000
_cell.angle_alpha   90.00
_cell.angle_beta   90.00
_cell.angle_gamma   90.00
#
_symmetry.space_group_name_H-M   'P 1'
#
loop_
_entity.id
_entity.type
_entity.pdbx_description
1 polymer ?
#
loop_
_entity_poly.entity_id
_entity_poly.type
_entity_poly.pdbx_seq_one_letter_code
_entity_poly.pdbx_strand_id
1 'polypeptide(L)'
;MKKLAGVCLFFLFGLYAISQTNIHSHNDYAGPAPLADALESRAFSIEVDVFLTRHGLSIAHTLKEVERKKTLSALYLDPIIALFKKNKGYISGDTAYKTALVIDIKQNGKEVLGELVRILEPLRIYFDRSLNPHAVQVIISGDRGPFSDWKNYPRYIFFDGRPFEEYDKYAIEKLAMISDNYFKYLSARNNRGDSAKIKAVVQRAHQLNKPFRFWASPDNETTWKFLQDCGVDIINTDKPKDCRNFLDRSGREDN
;
A
#
# COMPACT_ATOMS: atom_id res chain seq x y z
N MET A 1 13.88 64.05 5.77
CA MET A 1 13.29 62.96 4.95
C MET A 1 14.31 61.84 4.74
N LYS A 2 14.29 60.80 5.58
CA LYS A 2 14.87 59.48 5.25
C LYS A 2 13.95 58.42 5.88
N LYS A 3 13.17 57.73 5.04
CA LYS A 3 12.34 56.60 5.46
C LYS A 3 13.25 55.37 5.54
N LEU A 4 13.41 54.78 6.73
CA LEU A 4 13.98 53.44 6.87
C LEU A 4 12.86 52.44 6.56
N ALA A 5 12.99 51.72 5.45
CA ALA A 5 12.17 50.55 5.15
C ALA A 5 12.80 49.32 5.83
N GLY A 6 12.15 48.81 6.87
CA GLY A 6 12.53 47.54 7.48
C GLY A 6 12.04 46.38 6.61
N VAL A 7 12.98 45.60 6.06
CA VAL A 7 12.69 44.34 5.37
C VAL A 7 12.46 43.27 6.44
N CYS A 8 11.23 42.80 6.58
CA CYS A 8 10.90 41.67 7.44
C CYS A 8 11.14 40.38 6.64
N LEU A 9 12.28 39.72 6.89
CA LEU A 9 12.59 38.42 6.29
C LEU A 9 11.81 37.33 7.03
N PHE A 10 10.71 36.84 6.44
CA PHE A 10 10.03 35.65 6.94
C PHE A 10 10.86 34.41 6.59
N PHE A 11 11.62 33.89 7.55
CA PHE A 11 12.16 32.54 7.47
C PHE A 11 11.00 31.55 7.65
N LEU A 12 10.46 31.06 6.53
CA LEU A 12 9.62 29.85 6.52
C LEU A 12 10.54 28.66 6.84
N PHE A 13 10.67 28.34 8.13
CA PHE A 13 11.10 27.01 8.53
C PHE A 13 9.98 26.04 8.12
N GLY A 14 10.16 25.37 6.99
CA GLY A 14 9.36 24.21 6.65
C GLY A 14 9.61 23.14 7.70
N LEU A 15 8.68 22.97 8.64
CA LEU A 15 8.60 21.78 9.47
C LEU A 15 8.35 20.62 8.51
N TYR A 16 9.41 19.91 8.14
CA TYR A 16 9.27 18.56 7.60
C TYR A 16 8.66 17.73 8.72
N ALA A 17 7.34 17.57 8.71
CA ALA A 17 6.72 16.50 9.45
C ALA A 17 7.36 15.21 8.94
N ILE A 18 8.20 14.57 9.77
CA ILE A 18 8.71 13.24 9.48
C ILE A 18 7.48 12.34 9.50
N SER A 19 6.92 12.06 8.32
CA SER A 19 5.84 11.10 8.20
C SER A 19 6.38 9.75 8.67
N GLN A 20 5.71 9.15 9.65
CA GLN A 20 6.07 7.82 10.12
C GLN A 20 6.07 6.85 8.93
N THR A 21 7.16 6.09 8.77
CA THR A 21 7.25 5.05 7.75
C THR A 21 6.22 3.96 8.02
N ASN A 22 5.50 3.58 6.97
CA ASN A 22 4.43 2.60 7.01
C ASN A 22 4.93 1.19 6.66
N ILE A 23 4.11 0.18 6.97
CA ILE A 23 4.37 -1.23 6.64
C ILE A 23 3.35 -1.70 5.59
N HIS A 24 3.85 -2.39 4.58
CA HIS A 24 3.07 -3.17 3.64
C HIS A 24 3.36 -4.66 3.87
N SER A 25 2.36 -5.39 4.37
CA SER A 25 2.43 -6.84 4.58
C SER A 25 2.30 -7.52 3.23
N HIS A 26 3.44 -7.90 2.65
CA HIS A 26 3.52 -8.51 1.32
C HIS A 26 3.23 -10.00 1.41
N ASN A 27 2.56 -10.55 0.39
CA ASN A 27 2.15 -11.96 0.36
C ASN A 27 1.59 -12.48 1.68
N ASP A 28 0.71 -11.69 2.32
CA ASP A 28 0.32 -11.89 3.72
C ASP A 28 -0.27 -13.30 3.98
N TYR A 29 -0.89 -13.88 2.96
CA TYR A 29 -1.47 -15.22 2.97
C TYR A 29 -0.45 -16.36 3.08
N ALA A 30 0.84 -16.09 2.85
CA ALA A 30 1.93 -17.03 3.02
C ALA A 30 2.45 -17.09 4.48
N GLY A 31 2.06 -16.11 5.31
CA GLY A 31 2.42 -16.05 6.72
C GLY A 31 1.72 -17.11 7.58
N PRO A 32 2.18 -17.30 8.83
CA PRO A 32 1.62 -18.30 9.74
C PRO A 32 0.22 -17.92 10.25
N ALA A 33 -0.09 -16.62 10.39
CA ALA A 33 -1.41 -16.12 10.77
C ALA A 33 -1.83 -14.96 9.85
N PRO A 34 -2.30 -15.27 8.62
CA PRO A 34 -2.76 -14.26 7.66
C PRO A 34 -3.82 -13.33 8.27
N LEU A 35 -3.82 -12.08 7.83
CA LEU A 35 -4.56 -10.93 8.34
C LEU A 35 -4.18 -10.54 9.78
N ALA A 36 -4.10 -11.49 10.71
CA ALA A 36 -3.85 -11.22 12.12
C ALA A 36 -2.46 -10.58 12.34
N ASP A 37 -1.40 -11.17 11.78
CA ASP A 37 -0.04 -10.65 11.95
C ASP A 37 0.11 -9.23 11.40
N ALA A 38 -0.49 -8.94 10.25
CA ALA A 38 -0.52 -7.60 9.67
C ALA A 38 -1.30 -6.59 10.51
N LEU A 39 -2.47 -6.97 11.03
CA LEU A 39 -3.28 -6.09 11.88
C LEU A 39 -2.58 -5.80 13.22
N GLU A 40 -1.99 -6.82 13.85
CA GLU A 40 -1.18 -6.67 15.08
C GLU A 40 0.03 -5.76 14.85
N SER A 41 0.63 -5.84 13.67
CA SER A 41 1.76 -5.01 13.26
C SER A 41 1.35 -3.61 12.77
N ARG A 42 0.06 -3.27 12.83
CA ARG A 42 -0.52 -2.02 12.30
C ARG A 42 -0.07 -1.75 10.85
N ALA A 43 -0.14 -2.76 10.00
CA ALA A 43 0.22 -2.62 8.59
C ALA A 43 -0.69 -1.60 7.88
N PHE A 44 -0.08 -0.63 7.22
CA PHE A 44 -0.80 0.34 6.39
C PHE A 44 -1.57 -0.34 5.26
N SER A 45 -0.99 -1.42 4.71
CA SER A 45 -1.61 -2.21 3.67
C SER A 45 -1.22 -3.69 3.76
N ILE A 46 -2.09 -4.55 3.24
CA ILE A 46 -2.00 -6.01 3.28
C ILE A 46 -2.19 -6.53 1.85
N GLU A 47 -1.23 -7.25 1.30
CA GLU A 47 -1.26 -7.74 -0.08
C GLU A 47 -1.69 -9.20 -0.18
N VAL A 48 -2.55 -9.46 -1.17
CA VAL A 48 -3.00 -10.80 -1.53
C VAL A 48 -2.94 -11.01 -3.03
N ASP A 49 -2.28 -12.09 -3.42
CA ASP A 49 -2.18 -12.50 -4.81
C ASP A 49 -3.46 -13.21 -5.23
N VAL A 50 -4.06 -12.77 -6.34
CA VAL A 50 -5.33 -13.35 -6.80
C VAL A 50 -5.28 -13.87 -8.22
N PHE A 51 -5.94 -15.01 -8.40
CA PHE A 51 -6.30 -15.59 -9.69
C PHE A 51 -7.82 -15.76 -9.77
N LEU A 52 -8.41 -15.44 -10.92
CA LEU A 52 -9.77 -15.86 -11.22
C LEU A 52 -9.78 -17.34 -11.60
N THR A 53 -10.57 -18.15 -10.88
CA THR A 53 -10.72 -19.58 -11.12
C THR A 53 -12.20 -19.96 -11.17
N ARG A 54 -12.50 -21.23 -11.45
CA ARG A 54 -13.87 -21.76 -11.39
C ARG A 54 -14.52 -21.66 -10.00
N HIS A 55 -13.72 -21.44 -8.95
CA HIS A 55 -14.19 -21.29 -7.57
C HIS A 55 -14.27 -19.81 -7.13
N GLY A 56 -14.15 -18.87 -8.07
CA GLY A 56 -14.10 -17.43 -7.81
C GLY A 56 -12.65 -16.91 -7.73
N LEU A 57 -12.45 -15.85 -6.95
CA LEU A 57 -11.12 -15.28 -6.71
C LEU A 57 -10.35 -16.14 -5.71
N SER A 58 -9.39 -16.92 -6.22
CA SER A 58 -8.50 -17.77 -5.44
C SER A 58 -7.22 -17.05 -5.08
N ILE A 59 -6.69 -17.33 -3.88
CA ILE A 59 -5.42 -16.79 -3.42
C ILE A 59 -4.29 -17.77 -3.69
N ALA A 60 -3.27 -17.33 -4.41
CA ALA A 60 -2.07 -18.10 -4.73
C ALA A 60 -1.03 -17.20 -5.42
N HIS A 61 0.27 -17.51 -5.28
CA HIS A 61 1.30 -16.81 -6.04
C HIS A 61 1.37 -17.32 -7.48
N THR A 62 1.17 -18.62 -7.66
CA THR A 62 1.14 -19.28 -8.98
C THR A 62 -0.11 -20.14 -9.14
N LEU A 63 -0.55 -20.38 -10.38
CA LEU A 63 -1.71 -21.25 -10.67
C LEU A 63 -1.57 -22.68 -10.10
N LYS A 64 -0.35 -23.16 -9.89
CA LYS A 64 -0.07 -24.50 -9.33
C LYS A 64 -0.38 -24.60 -7.84
N GLU A 65 -0.37 -23.47 -7.12
CA GLU A 65 -0.64 -23.38 -5.68
C GLU A 65 -2.12 -23.17 -5.38
N VAL A 66 -2.98 -23.03 -6.40
CA VAL A 66 -4.41 -22.79 -6.21
C VAL A 66 -5.05 -23.95 -5.46
N GLU A 67 -5.55 -23.65 -4.27
CA GLU A 67 -6.32 -24.57 -3.44
C GLU A 67 -7.79 -24.18 -3.39
N ARG A 68 -8.69 -25.18 -3.49
CA ARG A 68 -10.14 -24.96 -3.58
C ARG A 68 -10.72 -24.11 -2.43
N LYS A 69 -10.15 -24.19 -1.23
CA LYS A 69 -10.66 -23.50 -0.03
C LYS A 69 -9.95 -22.17 0.27
N LYS A 70 -8.87 -21.84 -0.44
CA LYS A 70 -8.12 -20.60 -0.26
C LYS A 70 -8.65 -19.53 -1.23
N THR A 71 -9.84 -19.01 -0.93
CA THR A 71 -10.44 -17.91 -1.69
C THR A 71 -10.26 -16.57 -0.98
N LEU A 72 -10.31 -15.48 -1.75
CA LEU A 72 -10.27 -14.12 -1.21
C LEU A 72 -11.34 -13.89 -0.15
N SER A 73 -12.57 -14.38 -0.39
CA SER A 73 -13.65 -14.28 0.58
C SER A 73 -13.34 -15.01 1.87
N ALA A 74 -12.93 -16.27 1.79
CA ALA A 74 -12.73 -17.11 2.98
C ALA A 74 -11.56 -16.63 3.85
N LEU A 75 -10.46 -16.18 3.24
CA LEU A 75 -9.25 -15.80 3.96
C LEU A 75 -9.22 -14.33 4.40
N TYR A 76 -9.91 -13.43 3.69
CA TYR A 76 -9.81 -11.99 3.95
C TYR A 76 -11.16 -11.31 4.11
N LEU A 77 -12.08 -11.42 3.16
CA LEU A 77 -13.31 -10.62 3.23
C LEU A 77 -14.20 -11.04 4.42
N ASP A 78 -14.44 -12.33 4.60
CA ASP A 78 -15.27 -12.84 5.69
C ASP A 78 -14.64 -12.57 7.07
N PRO A 79 -13.33 -12.81 7.29
CA PRO A 79 -12.65 -12.39 8.52
C PRO A 79 -12.70 -10.88 8.79
N ILE A 80 -12.50 -10.03 7.77
CA ILE A 80 -12.62 -8.58 7.91
C ILE A 80 -14.04 -8.21 8.36
N ILE A 81 -15.08 -8.76 7.72
CA ILE A 81 -16.47 -8.51 8.11
C ILE A 81 -16.72 -8.94 9.57
N ALA A 82 -16.21 -10.10 9.97
CA ALA A 82 -16.33 -10.59 11.34
C ALA A 82 -15.66 -9.64 12.34
N LEU A 83 -14.49 -9.08 12.00
CA LEU A 83 -13.81 -8.08 12.83
C LEU A 83 -14.61 -6.78 12.95
N PHE A 84 -15.16 -6.26 11.85
CA PHE A 84 -16.03 -5.07 11.90
C PHE A 84 -17.27 -5.30 12.78
N LYS A 85 -17.90 -6.48 12.68
CA LYS A 85 -19.04 -6.83 13.54
C LYS A 85 -18.62 -6.92 15.01
N LYS A 86 -17.52 -7.60 15.30
CA LYS A 86 -16.97 -7.76 16.65
C LYS A 86 -16.61 -6.43 17.30
N ASN A 87 -15.96 -5.55 16.54
CA ASN A 87 -15.44 -4.27 17.03
C ASN A 87 -16.39 -3.09 16.72
N LYS A 88 -17.68 -3.34 16.49
CA LYS A 88 -18.72 -2.30 16.35
C LYS A 88 -18.42 -1.24 15.28
N GLY A 89 -18.00 -1.67 14.09
CA GLY A 89 -17.77 -0.81 12.93
C GLY A 89 -16.30 -0.47 12.64
N TYR A 90 -15.35 -1.09 13.35
CA TYR A 90 -13.91 -0.88 13.19
C TYR A 90 -13.18 -2.19 12.86
N ILE A 91 -12.04 -2.13 12.18
CA ILE A 91 -11.25 -3.33 11.87
C ILE A 91 -10.59 -3.95 13.12
N SER A 92 -10.32 -3.14 14.15
CA SER A 92 -9.72 -3.57 15.41
C SER A 92 -10.29 -2.76 16.58
N GLY A 93 -9.82 -3.04 17.81
CA GLY A 93 -10.15 -2.24 18.98
C GLY A 93 -9.51 -0.84 18.98
N ASP A 94 -8.49 -0.61 18.14
CA ASP A 94 -7.90 0.70 17.90
C ASP A 94 -8.71 1.43 16.82
N THR A 95 -9.60 2.32 17.26
CA THR A 95 -10.53 3.03 16.38
C THR A 95 -9.86 4.05 15.43
N ALA A 96 -8.63 4.46 15.75
CA ALA A 96 -7.85 5.35 14.89
C ALA A 96 -7.16 4.59 13.75
N TYR A 97 -6.88 3.31 13.94
CA TYR A 97 -6.19 2.48 12.96
C TYR A 97 -7.06 2.20 11.73
N LYS A 98 -6.47 2.41 10.56
CA LYS A 98 -7.05 2.12 9.25
C LYS A 98 -6.01 1.39 8.41
N THR A 99 -6.48 0.47 7.57
CA THR A 99 -5.63 -0.30 6.66
C THR A 99 -6.24 -0.35 5.26
N ALA A 100 -5.49 -0.94 4.33
CA ALA A 100 -5.91 -1.21 2.97
C ALA A 100 -5.64 -2.67 2.60
N LEU A 101 -6.53 -3.25 1.80
CA LEU A 101 -6.34 -4.55 1.17
C LEU A 101 -5.88 -4.31 -0.27
N VAL A 102 -4.65 -4.72 -0.58
CA VAL A 102 -4.04 -4.67 -1.90
C VAL A 102 -4.31 -6.00 -2.58
N ILE A 103 -5.07 -5.95 -3.66
CA ILE A 103 -5.37 -7.10 -4.51
C ILE A 103 -4.35 -7.12 -5.65
N ASP A 104 -3.33 -7.98 -5.55
CA ASP A 104 -2.34 -8.15 -6.60
C ASP A 104 -2.84 -9.15 -7.65
N ILE A 105 -3.29 -8.63 -8.79
CA ILE A 105 -3.89 -9.45 -9.83
C ILE A 105 -2.79 -10.08 -10.68
N LYS A 106 -2.69 -11.42 -10.66
CA LYS A 106 -1.61 -12.10 -11.38
C LYS A 106 -1.84 -12.23 -12.89
N GLN A 107 -3.10 -12.20 -13.34
CA GLN A 107 -3.49 -12.24 -14.75
C GLN A 107 -4.98 -11.94 -14.94
N ASN A 108 -5.37 -11.60 -16.17
CA ASN A 108 -6.76 -11.37 -16.57
C ASN A 108 -7.42 -10.25 -15.73
N GLY A 109 -6.72 -9.12 -15.64
CA GLY A 109 -7.07 -7.97 -14.83
C GLY A 109 -8.52 -7.52 -14.95
N LYS A 110 -9.03 -7.45 -16.18
CA LYS A 110 -10.39 -6.98 -16.47
C LYS A 110 -11.44 -7.91 -15.86
N GLU A 111 -11.29 -9.22 -16.05
CA GLU A 111 -12.21 -10.24 -15.54
C GLU A 111 -12.15 -10.33 -14.01
N VAL A 112 -10.94 -10.31 -13.45
CA VAL A 112 -10.72 -10.31 -11.99
C VAL A 112 -11.36 -9.08 -11.35
N LEU A 113 -11.16 -7.89 -11.93
CA LEU A 113 -11.76 -6.66 -11.43
C LEU A 113 -13.28 -6.66 -11.52
N GLY A 114 -13.84 -7.17 -12.61
CA GLY A 114 -15.29 -7.33 -12.75
C GLY A 114 -15.88 -8.22 -11.65
N GLU A 115 -15.24 -9.37 -11.40
CA GLU A 115 -15.66 -10.29 -10.34
C GLU A 115 -15.45 -9.70 -8.94
N LEU A 116 -14.33 -9.00 -8.70
CA LEU A 116 -14.05 -8.34 -7.43
C LEU A 116 -15.11 -7.28 -7.11
N VAL A 117 -15.45 -6.41 -8.07
CA VAL A 117 -16.50 -5.40 -7.90
C VAL A 117 -17.85 -6.08 -7.58
N ARG A 118 -18.19 -7.16 -8.29
CA ARG A 118 -19.42 -7.91 -8.04
C ARG A 118 -19.48 -8.46 -6.61
N ILE A 119 -18.37 -8.99 -6.09
CA ILE A 119 -18.27 -9.52 -4.73
C ILE A 119 -18.35 -8.38 -3.69
N LEU A 120 -17.68 -7.25 -3.95
CA LEU A 120 -17.60 -6.13 -3.01
C LEU A 120 -18.85 -5.27 -2.95
N GLU A 121 -19.67 -5.22 -4.00
CA GLU A 121 -20.87 -4.36 -4.04
C GLU A 121 -21.82 -4.57 -2.84
N PRO A 122 -22.21 -5.80 -2.46
CA PRO A 122 -23.01 -6.01 -1.24
C PRO A 122 -22.24 -5.78 0.07
N LEU A 123 -20.92 -5.60 0.01
CA LEU A 123 -20.02 -5.48 1.17
C LEU A 123 -19.46 -4.07 1.36
N ARG A 124 -19.96 -3.08 0.61
CA ARG A 124 -19.40 -1.72 0.58
C ARG A 124 -19.30 -1.04 1.95
N ILE A 125 -20.17 -1.36 2.91
CA ILE A 125 -20.06 -0.80 4.27
C ILE A 125 -18.72 -1.12 4.97
N TYR A 126 -18.02 -2.17 4.52
CA TYR A 126 -16.72 -2.59 5.06
C TYR A 126 -15.53 -2.14 4.18
N PHE A 127 -15.78 -1.77 2.92
CA PHE A 127 -14.74 -1.54 1.91
C PHE A 127 -14.83 -0.19 1.17
N ASP A 128 -15.87 0.60 1.43
CA ASP A 128 -16.11 1.91 0.82
C ASP A 128 -16.06 3.02 1.88
N ARG A 129 -14.98 3.80 1.83
CA ARG A 129 -14.75 4.91 2.78
C ARG A 129 -15.76 6.06 2.65
N SER A 130 -16.55 6.11 1.58
CA SER A 130 -17.65 7.07 1.45
C SER A 130 -18.92 6.64 2.20
N LEU A 131 -19.07 5.35 2.52
CA LEU A 131 -20.15 4.83 3.35
C LEU A 131 -19.73 4.65 4.82
N ASN A 132 -18.49 4.24 5.05
CA ASN A 132 -17.90 4.11 6.38
C ASN A 132 -16.47 4.65 6.36
N PRO A 133 -16.15 5.79 7.00
CA PRO A 133 -14.81 6.38 6.95
C PRO A 133 -13.70 5.51 7.56
N HIS A 134 -14.05 4.41 8.25
CA HIS A 134 -13.15 3.40 8.82
C HIS A 134 -13.06 2.12 7.99
N ALA A 135 -13.78 2.03 6.86
CA ALA A 135 -13.70 0.91 5.93
C ALA A 135 -12.26 0.65 5.44
N VAL A 136 -11.97 -0.63 5.19
CA VAL A 136 -10.72 -1.07 4.57
C VAL A 136 -10.68 -0.54 3.13
N GLN A 137 -9.64 0.19 2.77
CA GLN A 137 -9.51 0.68 1.39
C GLN A 137 -9.12 -0.48 0.47
N VAL A 138 -9.70 -0.55 -0.72
CA VAL A 138 -9.35 -1.56 -1.72
C VAL A 138 -8.43 -0.93 -2.76
N ILE A 139 -7.26 -1.53 -2.94
CA ILE A 139 -6.22 -1.06 -3.86
C ILE A 139 -5.88 -2.19 -4.84
N ILE A 140 -5.81 -1.89 -6.12
CA ILE A 140 -5.50 -2.88 -7.17
C ILE A 140 -4.04 -2.75 -7.58
N SER A 141 -3.31 -3.86 -7.57
CA SER A 141 -1.95 -4.00 -8.10
C SER A 141 -1.88 -5.11 -9.17
N GLY A 142 -0.68 -5.37 -9.68
CA GLY A 142 -0.44 -6.40 -10.69
C GLY A 142 -0.98 -6.01 -12.06
N ASP A 143 -1.74 -6.92 -12.67
CA ASP A 143 -2.50 -6.71 -13.91
C ASP A 143 -3.70 -5.79 -13.66
N ARG A 144 -3.42 -4.51 -13.46
CA ARG A 144 -4.38 -3.44 -13.12
C ARG A 144 -5.04 -2.76 -14.32
N GLY A 145 -4.77 -3.25 -15.53
CA GLY A 145 -5.17 -2.61 -16.78
C GLY A 145 -4.54 -1.21 -17.00
N PRO A 146 -4.79 -0.58 -18.15
CA PRO A 146 -4.33 0.78 -18.42
C PRO A 146 -5.09 1.79 -17.56
N PHE A 147 -4.39 2.84 -17.10
CA PHE A 147 -5.01 3.84 -16.21
C PHE A 147 -6.19 4.59 -16.86
N SER A 148 -6.25 4.63 -18.20
CA SER A 148 -7.36 5.22 -18.97
C SER A 148 -8.71 4.56 -18.68
N ASP A 149 -8.70 3.30 -18.23
CA ASP A 149 -9.90 2.52 -17.95
C ASP A 149 -10.35 2.65 -16.49
N TRP A 150 -9.53 3.24 -15.61
CA TRP A 150 -9.82 3.34 -14.16
C TRP A 150 -11.09 4.14 -13.83
N LYS A 151 -11.53 4.99 -14.77
CA LYS A 151 -12.80 5.73 -14.70
C LYS A 151 -14.04 4.86 -14.79
N ASN A 152 -13.91 3.68 -15.35
CA ASN A 152 -15.02 2.75 -15.52
C ASN A 152 -15.28 1.91 -14.27
N TYR A 153 -14.39 1.94 -13.26
CA TYR A 153 -14.54 1.22 -12.01
C TYR A 153 -15.15 2.10 -10.90
N PRO A 154 -15.86 1.51 -9.92
CA PRO A 154 -16.45 2.23 -8.81
C PRO A 154 -15.47 3.17 -8.10
N ARG A 155 -15.97 4.29 -7.57
CA ARG A 155 -15.13 5.32 -6.92
C ARG A 155 -14.31 4.80 -5.73
N TYR A 156 -14.78 3.76 -5.05
CA TYR A 156 -14.12 3.17 -3.88
C TYR A 156 -12.96 2.23 -4.23
N ILE A 157 -12.75 1.91 -5.51
CA ILE A 157 -11.60 1.15 -6.00
C ILE A 157 -10.46 2.10 -6.34
N PHE A 158 -9.33 1.91 -5.67
CA PHE A 158 -8.08 2.64 -5.89
C PHE A 158 -7.03 1.73 -6.55
N PHE A 159 -5.92 2.32 -6.98
CA PHE A 159 -4.87 1.62 -7.73
C PHE A 159 -3.48 1.91 -7.18
N ASP A 160 -2.60 0.91 -7.27
CA ASP A 160 -1.16 1.02 -7.08
C ASP A 160 -0.51 1.40 -8.42
N GLY A 161 -0.05 2.64 -8.52
CA GLY A 161 0.55 3.19 -9.73
C GLY A 161 1.97 2.71 -10.00
N ARG A 162 2.46 2.98 -11.20
CA ARG A 162 3.88 2.96 -11.59
C ARG A 162 4.41 4.39 -11.76
N PRO A 163 5.69 4.64 -11.40
CA PRO A 163 6.24 5.99 -11.34
C PRO A 163 6.35 6.67 -12.71
N PHE A 164 6.53 5.92 -13.79
CA PHE A 164 6.79 6.49 -15.12
C PHE A 164 5.56 6.53 -16.04
N GLU A 165 4.37 6.23 -15.51
CA GLU A 165 3.11 6.48 -16.22
C GLU A 165 2.71 7.96 -16.11
N GLU A 166 2.15 8.49 -17.19
CA GLU A 166 1.67 9.87 -17.28
C GLU A 166 0.16 9.90 -17.01
N TYR A 167 -0.20 9.96 -15.74
CA TYR A 167 -1.60 9.96 -15.32
C TYR A 167 -2.32 11.25 -15.69
N ASP A 168 -3.55 11.12 -16.17
CA ASP A 168 -4.50 12.24 -16.19
C ASP A 168 -5.01 12.58 -14.77
N LYS A 169 -5.71 13.71 -14.64
CA LYS A 169 -6.22 14.18 -13.35
C LYS A 169 -7.12 13.16 -12.66
N TYR A 170 -7.93 12.43 -13.43
CA TYR A 170 -8.84 11.44 -12.88
C TYR A 170 -8.09 10.23 -12.33
N ALA A 171 -7.11 9.73 -13.08
CA ALA A 171 -6.26 8.63 -12.63
C ALA A 171 -5.47 9.00 -11.36
N ILE A 172 -5.01 10.25 -11.25
CA ILE A 172 -4.33 10.74 -10.03
C ILE A 172 -5.25 10.63 -8.79
N GLU A 173 -6.54 10.94 -8.91
CA GLU A 173 -7.50 10.79 -7.80
C GLU A 173 -7.69 9.32 -7.38
N LYS A 174 -7.54 8.39 -8.33
CA LYS A 174 -7.65 6.94 -8.13
C LYS A 174 -6.38 6.29 -7.59
N LEU A 175 -5.23 6.96 -7.61
CA LEU A 175 -3.99 6.44 -7.03
C LEU A 175 -4.07 6.45 -5.50
N ALA A 176 -3.88 5.28 -4.88
CA ALA A 176 -3.66 5.19 -3.44
C ALA A 176 -2.17 5.30 -3.09
N MET A 177 -1.30 4.76 -3.93
CA MET A 177 0.16 4.77 -3.80
C MET A 177 0.80 4.56 -5.16
N ILE A 178 2.13 4.67 -5.21
CA ILE A 178 2.94 4.34 -6.39
C ILE A 178 4.04 3.37 -5.95
N SER A 179 4.26 2.32 -6.74
CA SER A 179 5.30 1.34 -6.47
C SER A 179 6.14 1.00 -7.69
N ASP A 180 7.37 0.53 -7.45
CA ASP A 180 8.20 -0.08 -8.49
C ASP A 180 9.13 -1.17 -7.95
N ASN A 181 9.80 -1.87 -8.87
CA ASN A 181 10.79 -2.89 -8.59
C ASN A 181 12.07 -2.26 -8.04
N TYR A 182 12.48 -2.64 -6.83
CA TYR A 182 13.75 -2.22 -6.24
C TYR A 182 14.96 -2.48 -7.15
N PHE A 183 14.97 -3.59 -7.89
CA PHE A 183 16.10 -3.99 -8.73
C PHE A 183 16.41 -3.01 -9.89
N LYS A 184 15.46 -2.16 -10.27
CA LYS A 184 15.69 -1.10 -11.28
C LYS A 184 16.62 0.02 -10.78
N TYR A 185 16.82 0.10 -9.47
CA TYR A 185 17.50 1.21 -8.81
C TYR A 185 18.84 0.80 -8.20
N LEU A 186 19.41 -0.30 -8.66
CA LEU A 186 20.74 -0.73 -8.21
C LEU A 186 21.85 0.10 -8.89
N SER A 187 22.93 0.30 -8.12
CA SER A 187 24.19 0.82 -8.62
C SER A 187 24.93 -0.28 -9.37
N ALA A 188 25.38 0.04 -10.60
CA ALA A 188 26.17 -0.89 -11.41
C ALA A 188 27.52 -1.25 -10.78
N ARG A 189 28.01 -0.48 -9.79
CA ARG A 189 29.32 -0.69 -9.17
C ARG A 189 29.33 -1.80 -8.12
N ASN A 190 28.25 -1.94 -7.37
CA ASN A 190 28.21 -2.82 -6.20
C ASN A 190 26.89 -3.58 -6.05
N ASN A 191 25.96 -3.42 -6.99
CA ASN A 191 24.64 -4.05 -6.99
C ASN A 191 23.81 -3.75 -5.72
N ARG A 192 24.07 -2.62 -5.05
CA ARG A 192 23.29 -2.09 -3.92
C ARG A 192 22.40 -0.96 -4.38
N GLY A 193 21.38 -0.63 -3.60
CA GLY A 193 20.48 0.49 -3.90
C GLY A 193 21.24 1.80 -4.12
N ASP A 194 20.98 2.46 -5.24
CA ASP A 194 21.51 3.76 -5.58
C ASP A 194 20.62 4.84 -4.94
N SER A 195 21.11 5.43 -3.84
CA SER A 195 20.34 6.41 -3.06
C SER A 195 19.86 7.61 -3.90
N ALA A 196 20.63 8.05 -4.91
CA ALA A 196 20.23 9.17 -5.75
C ALA A 196 19.06 8.78 -6.66
N LYS A 197 19.12 7.60 -7.29
CA LYS A 197 18.02 7.10 -8.13
C LYS A 197 16.76 6.82 -7.31
N ILE A 198 16.92 6.27 -6.11
CA ILE A 198 15.82 5.97 -5.21
C ILE A 198 15.13 7.27 -4.77
N LYS A 199 15.89 8.25 -4.26
CA LYS A 199 15.34 9.55 -3.86
C LYS A 199 14.63 10.24 -5.01
N ALA A 200 15.15 10.14 -6.23
CA ALA A 200 14.52 10.71 -7.43
C ALA A 200 13.15 10.08 -7.74
N VAL A 201 13.02 8.74 -7.66
CA VAL A 201 11.72 8.08 -7.92
C VAL A 201 10.71 8.35 -6.80
N VAL A 202 11.17 8.37 -5.54
CA VAL A 202 10.34 8.76 -4.39
C VAL A 202 9.79 10.17 -4.58
N GLN A 203 10.65 11.14 -4.92
CA GLN A 203 10.23 12.52 -5.19
C GLN A 203 9.22 12.62 -6.33
N ARG A 204 9.34 11.78 -7.37
CA ARG A 204 8.36 11.75 -8.47
C ARG A 204 6.97 11.34 -7.99
N ALA A 205 6.86 10.40 -7.07
CA ALA A 205 5.57 10.05 -6.46
C ALA A 205 5.05 11.16 -5.55
N HIS A 206 5.93 11.77 -4.75
CA HIS A 206 5.58 12.91 -3.90
C HIS A 206 5.09 14.12 -4.68
N GLN A 207 5.59 14.36 -5.90
CA GLN A 207 5.06 15.40 -6.80
C GLN A 207 3.58 15.18 -7.19
N LEU A 208 3.09 13.94 -7.12
CA LEU A 208 1.68 13.60 -7.30
C LEU A 208 0.91 13.53 -5.96
N ASN A 209 1.55 13.92 -4.85
CA ASN A 209 1.06 13.77 -3.48
C ASN A 209 0.68 12.31 -3.14
N LYS A 210 1.46 11.34 -3.65
CA LYS A 210 1.25 9.92 -3.38
C LYS A 210 2.44 9.32 -2.62
N PRO A 211 2.18 8.41 -1.65
CA PRO A 211 3.26 7.68 -1.02
C PRO A 211 3.89 6.70 -2.00
N PHE A 212 5.17 6.40 -1.78
CA PHE A 212 5.96 5.49 -2.57
C PHE A 212 6.38 4.24 -1.78
N ARG A 213 6.44 3.09 -2.47
CA ARG A 213 7.00 1.84 -1.96
C ARG A 213 7.82 1.11 -3.02
N PHE A 214 8.77 0.27 -2.59
CA PHE A 214 9.35 -0.74 -3.46
C PHE A 214 8.78 -2.12 -3.19
N TRP A 215 8.64 -2.92 -4.23
CA TRP A 215 8.57 -4.37 -4.11
C TRP A 215 9.91 -5.01 -4.51
N ALA A 216 10.12 -6.27 -4.12
CA ALA A 216 11.36 -7.04 -4.33
C ALA A 216 12.63 -6.42 -3.71
N SER A 217 12.52 -5.51 -2.74
CA SER A 217 13.65 -5.10 -1.93
C SER A 217 14.09 -6.22 -0.97
N PRO A 218 15.39 -6.34 -0.64
CA PRO A 218 15.83 -7.25 0.42
C PRO A 218 15.10 -6.98 1.75
N ASP A 219 14.65 -8.04 2.41
CA ASP A 219 13.75 -7.95 3.57
C ASP A 219 14.52 -8.11 4.90
N ASN A 220 15.22 -7.04 5.32
CA ASN A 220 16.05 -6.96 6.52
C ASN A 220 16.20 -5.52 7.02
N GLU A 221 16.55 -5.37 8.31
CA GLU A 221 16.67 -4.06 9.00
C GLU A 221 17.61 -3.09 8.29
N THR A 222 18.76 -3.56 7.78
CA THR A 222 19.71 -2.71 7.03
C THR A 222 19.06 -2.07 5.80
N THR A 223 18.25 -2.84 5.07
CA THR A 223 17.56 -2.34 3.87
C THR A 223 16.38 -1.47 4.24
N TRP A 224 15.59 -1.85 5.26
CA TRP A 224 14.49 -1.02 5.73
C TRP A 224 14.96 0.35 6.19
N LYS A 225 16.04 0.43 6.98
CA LYS A 225 16.66 1.70 7.39
C LYS A 225 17.13 2.52 6.19
N PHE A 226 17.83 1.87 5.25
CA PHE A 226 18.31 2.56 4.05
C PHE A 226 17.17 3.15 3.20
N LEU A 227 16.07 2.41 3.02
CA LEU A 227 14.90 2.89 2.28
C LEU A 227 14.20 4.03 3.02
N GLN A 228 14.05 3.93 4.34
CA GLN A 228 13.55 5.02 5.18
C GLN A 228 14.40 6.29 5.04
N ASP A 229 15.74 6.18 5.08
CA ASP A 229 16.67 7.30 4.90
C ASP A 229 16.64 7.89 3.48
N CYS A 230 16.13 7.12 2.51
CA CYS A 230 15.87 7.61 1.17
C CYS A 230 14.47 8.21 0.99
N GLY A 231 13.66 8.27 2.05
CA GLY A 231 12.32 8.86 2.04
C GLY A 231 11.22 7.93 1.52
N VAL A 232 11.46 6.61 1.44
CA VAL A 232 10.41 5.65 1.09
C VAL A 232 9.33 5.65 2.18
N ASP A 233 8.07 5.82 1.79
CA ASP A 233 6.97 6.02 2.73
C ASP A 233 6.44 4.71 3.30
N ILE A 234 6.53 3.62 2.54
CA ILE A 234 5.96 2.31 2.91
C ILE A 234 6.99 1.21 2.63
N ILE A 235 7.36 0.45 3.68
CA ILE A 235 8.28 -0.68 3.60
C ILE A 235 7.51 -1.94 3.28
N ASN A 236 7.92 -2.62 2.20
CA ASN A 236 7.44 -3.94 1.81
C ASN A 236 8.17 -5.01 2.61
N THR A 237 7.43 -5.91 3.25
CA THR A 237 8.02 -6.98 4.06
C THR A 237 7.14 -8.22 4.08
N ASP A 238 7.77 -9.40 4.14
CA ASP A 238 7.09 -10.67 4.43
C ASP A 238 7.08 -10.94 5.95
N LYS A 239 7.65 -10.02 6.76
CA LYS A 239 7.86 -10.14 8.21
C LYS A 239 7.30 -8.92 8.95
N PRO A 240 5.98 -8.68 8.90
CA PRO A 240 5.36 -7.46 9.42
C PRO A 240 5.68 -7.21 10.91
N LYS A 241 5.76 -8.26 11.74
CA LYS A 241 6.11 -8.16 13.17
C LYS A 241 7.54 -7.67 13.39
N ASP A 242 8.51 -8.23 12.67
CA ASP A 242 9.91 -7.83 12.76
C ASP A 242 10.11 -6.40 12.26
N CYS A 243 9.45 -6.05 11.15
CA CYS A 243 9.48 -4.70 10.60
C CYS A 243 8.86 -3.67 11.58
N ARG A 244 7.73 -4.00 12.21
CA ARG A 244 7.14 -3.16 13.27
C ARG A 244 8.11 -2.96 14.43
N ASN A 245 8.71 -4.03 14.95
CA ASN A 245 9.68 -3.95 16.03
C ASN A 245 10.88 -3.05 15.67
N PHE A 246 11.36 -3.15 14.43
CA PHE A 246 12.42 -2.26 13.92
C PHE A 246 11.97 -0.79 13.90
N LEU A 247 10.81 -0.48 13.31
CA LEU A 247 10.32 0.90 13.20
C LEU A 247 10.04 1.54 14.56
N ASP A 248 9.51 0.77 15.52
CA ASP A 248 9.24 1.25 16.88
C ASP A 248 10.54 1.49 17.68
N ARG A 249 11.66 0.84 17.32
CA ARG A 249 12.99 1.15 17.87
C ARG A 249 13.59 2.37 17.20
N SER A 250 13.59 2.43 15.86
CA SER A 250 14.17 3.56 15.11
C SER A 250 13.50 4.89 15.48
N GLY A 251 12.16 4.91 15.61
CA GLY A 251 11.45 6.13 16.00
C GLY A 251 11.72 6.61 17.43
N ARG A 252 12.37 5.80 18.28
CA ARG A 252 12.84 6.21 19.62
C ARG A 252 14.25 6.79 19.59
N GLU A 253 15.05 6.47 18.57
CA GLU A 253 16.42 6.99 18.42
C GLU A 253 16.44 8.37 17.73
N ASP A 254 15.41 8.68 16.93
CA ASP A 254 15.27 9.96 16.21
C ASP A 254 14.56 11.07 17.01
N ASN A 255 14.08 10.79 18.24
CA ASN A 255 13.43 11.75 19.16
C ASN A 255 14.30 12.03 20.39
#